data_AF-A0A2T4WUN8-F1
#
_entry.id   AF-A0A2T4WUN8-F1
#
_cell.length_a   1.000
_cell.length_b   1.000
_cell.length_c   1.000
_cell.angle_alpha   90.00
_cell.angle_beta   90.00
_cell.angle_gamma   90.00
#
_symmetry.space_group_name_H-M   'P 1'
#
loop_
_entity.id
_entity.type
_entity.pdbx_description
1 polymer ?
#
loop_
_entity_poly.entity_id
_entity_poly.type
_entity_poly.pdbx_seq_one_letter_code
_entity_poly.pdbx_strand_id
1 'polypeptide(L)'
;MTTNSQRSNPINPNLITPNPIKPNPIKPKAFKARLLIQVALLLILALWSFLSSVGAEYGDRVITSRYFMMGAAALYAFLTPYLLFPDSRLPLYQLGNTMSAAILKHLLGRSSMLCLVPLAVTLPRLLTSPESFADSLIYAIQAILFLGSLWIIAVFRYLKTGERSQFWKESERGQILQQRLTVVLKTPVDAGSLPTLLETILITSMGMLIVAVGALLTASAGIYAGLFPAILLLTYAIWLIFVQREALPQYYRTNAFFREYFRTGLDGKEDPVSVNVEELWWVPRNLRADLLPVLMQMDRKIPSSRWIYAGHGVMWILALQQPGRSVMLAAWALFLVVHHIPMLITSGESILPAWFARWLGSPFHWIVIRFWIQMRWLLLIVVSIFLQQMIFGEASVSTQDLVVLLTGYLSVGAFAAYATGHHLRPSKSAWR
;
A
#
# COMPACT_ATOMS: atom_id res chain seq x y z
N MET A 1 -24.62 41.25 56.90
CA MET A 1 -23.23 41.19 56.42
C MET A 1 -22.57 39.97 57.03
N THR A 2 -22.56 38.86 56.29
CA THR A 2 -21.94 37.60 56.70
C THR A 2 -21.07 37.13 55.53
N THR A 3 -19.76 37.15 55.73
CA THR A 3 -18.75 36.80 54.75
C THR A 3 -18.59 35.28 54.70
N ASN A 4 -19.03 34.65 53.61
CA ASN A 4 -18.75 33.25 53.29
C ASN A 4 -17.32 33.13 52.76
N SER A 5 -16.41 32.59 53.57
CA SER A 5 -15.07 32.18 53.11
C SER A 5 -15.14 30.75 52.57
N GLN A 6 -15.04 30.62 51.24
CA GLN A 6 -14.84 29.33 50.59
C GLN A 6 -13.43 28.81 50.93
N ARG A 7 -13.37 27.69 51.67
CA ARG A 7 -12.13 26.92 51.85
C ARG A 7 -11.80 26.19 50.56
N SER A 8 -10.69 26.57 49.93
CA SER A 8 -10.04 25.80 48.87
C SER A 8 -9.44 24.53 49.46
N ASN A 9 -9.87 23.36 48.97
CA ASN A 9 -9.20 22.10 49.27
C ASN A 9 -7.79 22.10 48.64
N PRO A 10 -6.73 21.75 49.39
CA PRO A 10 -5.39 21.63 48.82
C PRO A 10 -5.35 20.43 47.86
N ILE A 11 -4.94 20.71 46.62
CA ILE A 11 -4.64 19.69 45.61
C ILE A 11 -3.47 18.87 46.15
N ASN A 12 -3.70 17.57 46.38
CA ASN A 12 -2.66 16.64 46.81
C ASN A 12 -1.60 16.48 45.70
N PRO A 13 -0.35 16.93 45.90
CA PRO A 13 0.69 16.92 44.86
C PRO A 13 1.19 15.50 44.50
N ASN A 14 0.75 14.47 45.21
CA ASN A 14 1.24 13.09 45.03
C ASN A 14 0.40 12.23 44.07
N LEU A 15 -0.59 12.78 43.36
CA LEU A 15 -1.50 12.02 42.47
C LEU A 15 -1.15 12.09 40.98
N ILE A 16 -0.03 12.70 40.59
CA ILE A 16 0.40 12.78 39.17
C ILE A 16 1.85 12.34 39.03
N THR A 17 2.14 11.08 39.32
CA THR A 17 3.26 10.41 38.67
C THR A 17 2.68 9.65 37.48
N PRO A 18 2.86 10.12 36.22
CA PRO A 18 2.49 9.33 35.07
C PRO A 18 3.29 8.03 35.14
N ASN A 19 2.59 6.91 35.28
CA ASN A 19 3.20 5.59 35.19
C ASN A 19 4.10 5.57 33.94
N PRO A 20 5.40 5.28 34.06
CA PRO A 20 6.29 5.26 32.91
C PRO A 20 5.74 4.21 31.95
N ILE A 21 5.22 4.67 30.81
CA ILE A 21 4.80 3.81 29.70
C ILE A 21 6.05 3.06 29.28
N LYS A 22 6.23 1.84 29.78
CA LYS A 22 7.34 0.98 29.37
C LYS A 22 7.19 0.77 27.86
N PRO A 23 8.18 1.16 27.04
CA PRO A 23 8.12 0.95 25.60
C PRO A 23 7.98 -0.54 25.36
N ASN A 24 6.86 -0.95 24.77
CA ASN A 24 6.62 -2.34 24.44
C ASN A 24 7.72 -2.75 23.43
N PRO A 25 8.66 -3.64 23.78
CA PRO A 25 9.67 -4.07 22.84
C PRO A 25 8.97 -4.71 21.64
N ILE A 26 9.29 -4.25 20.43
CA ILE A 26 8.75 -4.81 19.20
C ILE A 26 9.06 -6.31 19.21
N LYS A 27 8.03 -7.14 19.45
CA LYS A 27 8.20 -8.59 19.61
C LYS A 27 8.89 -9.14 18.34
N PRO A 28 9.95 -9.96 18.46
CA PRO A 28 10.73 -10.49 17.33
C PRO A 28 9.88 -11.29 16.30
N LYS A 29 8.68 -11.72 16.67
CA LYS A 29 7.72 -12.40 15.78
C LYS A 29 7.16 -11.47 14.68
N ALA A 30 6.96 -10.18 14.95
CA ALA A 30 6.42 -9.23 13.97
C ALA A 30 7.41 -8.94 12.82
N PHE A 31 8.71 -8.96 13.13
CA PHE A 31 9.77 -8.79 12.13
C PHE A 31 9.83 -9.98 11.15
N LYS A 32 9.74 -11.21 11.65
CA LYS A 32 9.73 -12.42 10.81
C LYS A 32 8.51 -12.47 9.89
N ALA A 33 7.32 -12.14 10.40
CA ALA A 33 6.09 -12.10 9.60
C ALA A 33 6.17 -11.04 8.48
N ARG A 34 6.68 -9.85 8.79
CA ARG A 34 6.89 -8.80 7.78
C ARG A 34 7.86 -9.27 6.69
N LEU A 35 9.01 -9.82 7.06
CA LEU A 35 9.99 -10.31 6.10
C LEU A 35 9.39 -11.41 5.20
N LEU A 36 8.64 -12.35 5.76
CA LEU A 36 7.96 -13.40 5.00
C LEU A 36 6.97 -12.82 3.98
N ILE A 37 6.17 -11.84 4.37
CA ILE A 37 5.23 -11.17 3.46
C ILE A 37 6.00 -10.45 2.33
N GLN A 38 7.11 -9.79 2.66
CA GLN A 38 7.93 -9.10 1.69
C GLN A 38 8.57 -10.06 0.68
N VAL A 39 9.16 -11.15 1.16
CA VAL A 39 9.74 -12.21 0.32
C VAL A 39 8.66 -12.86 -0.55
N ALA A 40 7.50 -13.18 0.03
CA ALA A 40 6.38 -13.73 -0.73
C ALA A 40 5.93 -12.79 -1.84
N LEU A 41 5.81 -11.48 -1.57
CA LEU A 41 5.44 -10.51 -2.60
C LEU A 41 6.48 -10.44 -3.73
N LEU A 42 7.78 -10.45 -3.39
CA LEU A 42 8.85 -10.45 -4.38
C LEU A 42 8.84 -11.73 -5.23
N LEU A 43 8.62 -12.89 -4.61
CA LEU A 43 8.51 -14.17 -5.32
C LEU A 43 7.30 -14.20 -6.25
N ILE A 44 6.16 -13.66 -5.79
CA ILE A 44 4.94 -13.54 -6.60
C ILE A 44 5.18 -12.62 -7.81
N LEU A 45 5.84 -11.47 -7.61
CA LEU A 45 6.21 -10.57 -8.71
C LEU A 45 7.20 -11.21 -9.68
N ALA A 46 8.17 -11.96 -9.17
CA ALA A 46 9.14 -12.69 -9.98
C ALA A 46 8.49 -13.81 -10.80
N LEU A 47 7.60 -14.59 -10.18
CA LEU A 47 6.84 -15.63 -10.85
C LEU A 47 5.92 -15.04 -11.93
N TRP A 48 5.20 -13.96 -11.62
CA TRP A 48 4.39 -13.26 -12.62
C TRP A 48 5.24 -12.78 -13.78
N SER A 49 6.40 -12.17 -13.49
CA SER A 49 7.30 -11.67 -14.53
C SER A 49 7.82 -12.80 -15.42
N PHE A 50 8.21 -13.93 -14.82
CA PHE A 50 8.61 -15.14 -15.52
C PHE A 50 7.49 -15.62 -16.44
N LEU A 51 6.30 -15.89 -15.89
CA LEU A 51 5.15 -16.42 -16.63
C LEU A 51 4.71 -15.46 -17.76
N SER A 52 4.78 -14.15 -17.53
CA SER A 52 4.47 -13.15 -18.57
C SER A 52 5.48 -13.08 -19.70
N SER A 53 6.67 -13.66 -19.52
CA SER A 53 7.76 -13.62 -20.50
C SER A 53 7.96 -14.95 -21.23
N VAL A 54 7.50 -16.06 -20.66
CA VAL A 54 7.57 -17.38 -21.31
C VAL A 54 6.72 -17.36 -22.58
N GLY A 55 7.36 -17.63 -23.72
CA GLY A 55 6.69 -17.70 -25.03
C GLY A 55 6.31 -16.36 -25.65
N ALA A 56 6.57 -15.23 -24.98
CA ALA A 56 6.31 -13.91 -25.55
C ALA A 56 7.40 -13.51 -26.55
N GLU A 57 7.05 -12.80 -27.63
CA GLU A 57 8.06 -12.22 -28.52
C GLU A 57 8.87 -11.13 -27.81
N TYR A 58 10.08 -10.85 -28.30
CA TYR A 58 10.96 -9.86 -27.68
C TYR A 58 10.33 -8.46 -27.63
N GLY A 59 9.64 -8.04 -28.69
CA GLY A 59 8.93 -6.75 -28.74
C GLY A 59 7.87 -6.62 -27.64
N ASP A 60 7.06 -7.66 -27.45
CA ASP A 60 6.02 -7.70 -26.42
C ASP A 60 6.60 -7.62 -25.00
N ARG A 61 7.75 -8.25 -24.75
CA ARG A 61 8.44 -8.19 -23.46
C ARG A 61 8.92 -6.77 -23.15
N VAL A 62 9.44 -6.06 -24.15
CA VAL A 62 9.87 -4.67 -24.03
C VAL A 62 8.68 -3.76 -23.73
N ILE A 63 7.60 -3.91 -24.47
CA ILE A 63 6.35 -3.15 -24.29
C ILE A 63 5.80 -3.39 -22.88
N THR A 64 5.68 -4.65 -22.47
CA THR A 64 5.20 -5.03 -21.12
C THR A 64 6.10 -4.46 -20.01
N SER A 65 7.41 -4.40 -20.23
CA SER A 65 8.36 -3.80 -19.27
C SER A 65 8.11 -2.30 -19.10
N ARG A 66 7.87 -1.58 -20.20
CA ARG A 66 7.55 -0.15 -20.16
C ARG A 66 6.25 0.12 -19.43
N TYR A 67 5.20 -0.67 -19.68
CA TYR A 67 3.94 -0.55 -18.95
C TYR A 67 4.09 -0.89 -17.47
N PHE A 68 4.89 -1.90 -17.15
CA PHE A 68 5.22 -2.19 -15.76
C PHE A 68 5.89 -0.98 -15.09
N MET A 69 6.87 -0.34 -15.75
CA MET A 69 7.51 0.88 -15.21
C MET A 69 6.51 2.03 -15.02
N MET A 70 5.57 2.24 -15.95
CA MET A 70 4.51 3.25 -15.81
C MET A 70 3.58 2.95 -14.62
N GLY A 71 3.12 1.71 -14.49
CA GLY A 71 2.28 1.28 -13.36
C GLY A 71 3.04 1.33 -12.03
N ALA A 72 4.30 0.94 -12.03
CA ALA A 72 5.18 1.01 -10.87
C ALA A 72 5.44 2.45 -10.44
N ALA A 73 5.50 3.42 -11.36
CA ALA A 73 5.61 4.83 -11.01
C ALA A 73 4.41 5.32 -10.18
N ALA A 74 3.19 4.98 -10.60
CA ALA A 74 1.98 5.27 -9.84
C ALA A 74 1.98 4.56 -8.47
N LEU A 75 2.38 3.29 -8.46
CA LEU A 75 2.44 2.48 -7.24
C LEU A 75 3.47 3.04 -6.26
N TYR A 76 4.64 3.50 -6.73
CA TYR A 76 5.68 4.08 -5.89
C TYR A 76 5.22 5.41 -5.32
N ALA A 77 4.61 6.27 -6.14
CA ALA A 77 4.01 7.51 -5.66
C ALA A 77 3.00 7.21 -4.53
N PHE A 78 2.09 6.27 -4.76
CA PHE A 78 1.06 5.93 -3.79
C PHE A 78 1.61 5.27 -2.52
N LEU A 79 2.48 4.25 -2.63
CA LEU A 79 2.94 3.45 -1.49
C LEU A 79 3.97 4.16 -0.61
N THR A 80 4.80 5.03 -1.19
CA THR A 80 5.89 5.71 -0.47
C THR A 80 5.44 6.33 0.87
N PRO A 81 4.41 7.19 0.92
CA PRO A 81 4.01 7.81 2.18
C PRO A 81 3.52 6.78 3.23
N TYR A 82 2.84 5.71 2.82
CA TYR A 82 2.37 4.65 3.74
C TYR A 82 3.51 3.75 4.26
N LEU A 83 4.56 3.58 3.47
CA LEU A 83 5.73 2.81 3.88
C LEU A 83 6.63 3.59 4.83
N LEU A 84 6.76 4.91 4.59
CA LEU A 84 7.62 5.80 5.37
C LEU A 84 6.94 6.35 6.63
N PHE A 85 5.63 6.63 6.57
CA PHE A 85 4.91 7.35 7.62
C PHE A 85 3.61 6.64 8.02
N PRO A 86 3.21 6.71 9.30
CA PRO A 86 3.98 7.27 10.42
C PRO A 86 5.10 6.31 10.87
N ASP A 87 6.17 6.84 11.45
CA ASP A 87 7.24 6.04 12.04
C ASP A 87 6.97 5.70 13.51
N SER A 88 6.96 4.40 13.81
CA SER A 88 6.89 3.90 15.18
C SER A 88 8.15 4.24 15.99
N ARG A 89 9.30 4.41 15.33
CA ARG A 89 10.59 4.74 15.98
C ARG A 89 10.84 6.23 16.13
N LEU A 90 9.91 7.08 15.69
CA LEU A 90 10.03 8.54 15.76
C LEU A 90 10.50 9.06 17.14
N PRO A 91 9.96 8.59 18.29
CA PRO A 91 10.40 9.11 19.60
C PRO A 91 11.88 8.86 19.89
N LEU A 92 12.45 7.74 19.41
CA LEU A 92 13.86 7.43 19.59
C LEU A 92 14.75 8.41 18.83
N TYR A 93 14.37 8.74 17.59
CA TYR A 93 15.11 9.69 16.76
C TYR A 93 15.02 11.13 17.30
N GLN A 94 13.86 11.51 17.85
CA GLN A 94 13.65 12.80 18.51
C GLN A 94 14.49 12.93 19.79
N LEU A 95 14.50 11.92 20.65
CA LEU A 95 15.30 11.92 21.88
C LEU A 95 16.80 11.93 21.58
N GLY A 96 17.24 11.20 20.55
CA GLY A 96 18.64 11.14 20.15
C GLY A 96 19.14 12.35 19.36
N ASN A 97 18.29 13.35 19.07
CA ASN A 97 18.58 14.48 18.18
C ASN A 97 19.39 14.05 16.94
N THR A 98 18.85 13.06 16.23
CA THR A 98 19.65 12.27 15.28
C THR A 98 20.10 13.10 14.07
N MET A 99 21.37 12.94 13.67
CA MET A 99 21.94 13.59 12.49
C MET A 99 21.19 13.24 11.19
N SER A 100 21.13 14.18 10.25
CA SER A 100 20.48 14.03 8.94
C SER A 100 20.92 12.77 8.18
N ALA A 101 22.20 12.41 8.21
CA ALA A 101 22.70 11.21 7.55
C ALA A 101 22.10 9.91 8.10
N ALA A 102 21.87 9.83 9.42
CA ALA A 102 21.25 8.67 10.05
C ALA A 102 19.74 8.61 9.77
N ILE A 103 19.06 9.76 9.68
CA ILE A 103 17.66 9.84 9.22
C ILE A 103 17.56 9.35 7.76
N LEU A 104 18.44 9.79 6.88
CA LEU A 104 18.47 9.35 5.49
C LEU A 104 18.71 7.84 5.37
N LYS A 105 19.72 7.31 6.08
CA LYS A 105 19.99 5.86 6.12
C LYS A 105 18.78 5.07 6.61
N HIS A 106 18.07 5.58 7.61
CA HIS A 106 16.84 4.96 8.12
C HIS A 106 15.70 4.97 7.09
N LEU A 107 15.43 6.10 6.45
CA LEU A 107 14.40 6.24 5.41
C LEU A 107 14.65 5.29 4.24
N LEU A 108 15.90 5.27 3.73
CA LEU A 108 16.32 4.38 2.65
C LEU A 108 16.25 2.91 3.09
N GLY A 109 16.68 2.59 4.31
CA GLY A 109 16.60 1.22 4.85
C GLY A 109 15.17 0.73 5.02
N ARG A 110 14.24 1.59 5.46
CA ARG A 110 12.84 1.23 5.69
C ARG A 110 12.07 0.95 4.41
N SER A 111 12.45 1.59 3.32
CA SER A 111 11.84 1.42 2.00
C SER A 111 12.71 0.65 1.00
N SER A 112 13.79 0.02 1.49
CA SER A 112 14.72 -0.82 0.69
C SER A 112 14.04 -1.95 -0.09
N MET A 113 12.88 -2.43 0.36
CA MET A 113 12.09 -3.40 -0.40
C MET A 113 11.67 -2.86 -1.79
N LEU A 114 11.41 -1.56 -1.91
CA LEU A 114 11.11 -0.95 -3.21
C LEU A 114 12.32 -1.00 -4.15
N CYS A 115 13.55 -1.07 -3.64
CA CYS A 115 14.72 -1.30 -4.50
C CYS A 115 14.77 -2.74 -5.06
N LEU A 116 14.11 -3.69 -4.41
CA LEU A 116 14.11 -5.10 -4.82
C LEU A 116 13.02 -5.42 -5.85
N VAL A 117 11.97 -4.61 -5.94
CA VAL A 117 10.89 -4.76 -6.93
C VAL A 117 11.40 -4.76 -8.38
N PRO A 118 12.22 -3.79 -8.84
CA PRO A 118 12.76 -3.83 -10.20
C PRO A 118 13.55 -5.12 -10.44
N LEU A 119 14.37 -5.56 -9.47
CA LEU A 119 15.16 -6.78 -9.61
C LEU A 119 14.27 -8.03 -9.71
N ALA A 120 13.25 -8.13 -8.85
CA ALA A 120 12.31 -9.25 -8.86
C ALA A 120 11.57 -9.35 -10.21
N VAL A 121 11.29 -8.22 -10.87
CA VAL A 121 10.62 -8.22 -12.17
C VAL A 121 11.59 -8.41 -13.32
N THR A 122 12.77 -7.79 -13.34
CA THR A 122 13.66 -7.86 -14.50
C THR A 122 14.47 -9.15 -14.57
N LEU A 123 14.89 -9.70 -13.42
CA LEU A 123 15.76 -10.89 -13.39
C LEU A 123 15.13 -12.12 -14.04
N PRO A 124 13.87 -12.51 -13.76
CA PRO A 124 13.26 -13.65 -14.42
C PRO A 124 13.10 -13.47 -15.93
N ARG A 125 12.93 -12.23 -16.41
CA ARG A 125 12.83 -11.96 -17.85
C ARG A 125 14.15 -12.19 -18.58
N LEU A 126 15.26 -11.80 -17.96
CA LEU A 126 16.61 -12.07 -18.48
C LEU A 126 16.82 -13.57 -18.74
N LEU A 127 16.33 -14.41 -17.83
CA LEU A 127 16.49 -15.86 -17.92
C LEU A 127 15.65 -16.51 -19.03
N THR A 128 14.62 -15.82 -19.53
CA THR A 128 13.69 -16.35 -20.55
C THR A 128 14.08 -16.00 -21.99
N SER A 129 15.14 -15.21 -22.21
CA SER A 129 15.61 -14.78 -23.54
C SER A 129 17.13 -14.84 -23.64
N PRO A 130 17.73 -16.04 -23.79
CA PRO A 130 19.18 -16.17 -23.93
C PRO A 130 19.70 -15.47 -25.19
N GLU A 131 18.94 -15.51 -26.29
CA GLU A 131 19.33 -15.00 -27.61
C GLU A 131 19.41 -13.47 -27.68
N SER A 132 18.66 -12.77 -26.83
CA SER A 132 18.64 -11.30 -26.73
C SER A 132 19.09 -10.81 -25.34
N PHE A 133 20.01 -11.54 -24.72
CA PHE A 133 20.45 -11.28 -23.35
C PHE A 133 21.01 -9.87 -23.16
N ALA A 134 21.85 -9.39 -24.09
CA ALA A 134 22.48 -8.06 -24.00
C ALA A 134 21.44 -6.92 -23.94
N ASP A 135 20.47 -6.96 -24.85
CA ASP A 135 19.40 -5.96 -24.86
C ASP A 135 18.48 -6.06 -23.64
N SER A 136 18.16 -7.29 -23.24
CA SER A 136 17.33 -7.54 -22.06
C SER A 136 18.03 -7.01 -20.80
N LEU A 137 19.36 -7.12 -20.73
CA LEU A 137 20.18 -6.56 -19.66
C LEU A 137 20.13 -5.03 -19.65
N ILE A 138 20.17 -4.38 -20.81
CA ILE A 138 20.03 -2.92 -20.92
C ILE A 138 18.67 -2.47 -20.41
N TYR A 139 17.57 -3.15 -20.79
CA TYR A 139 16.24 -2.84 -20.25
C TYR A 139 16.13 -3.10 -18.75
N ALA A 140 16.79 -4.14 -18.23
CA ALA A 140 16.84 -4.40 -16.80
C ALA A 140 17.56 -3.26 -16.04
N ILE A 141 18.70 -2.82 -16.56
CA ILE A 141 19.46 -1.67 -16.03
C ILE A 141 18.58 -0.42 -16.08
N GLN A 142 17.92 -0.15 -17.20
CA GLN A 142 17.01 0.99 -17.36
C GLN A 142 15.92 0.99 -16.30
N ALA A 143 15.25 -0.14 -16.06
CA ALA A 143 14.18 -0.27 -15.07
C ALA A 143 14.69 -0.11 -13.63
N ILE A 144 15.86 -0.68 -13.29
CA ILE A 144 16.48 -0.54 -11.97
C ILE A 144 16.85 0.93 -11.72
N LEU A 145 17.51 1.58 -12.67
CA LEU A 145 17.89 2.99 -12.58
C LEU A 145 16.66 3.88 -12.47
N PHE A 146 15.66 3.67 -13.33
CA PHE A 146 14.42 4.45 -13.33
C PHE A 146 13.67 4.33 -12.00
N LEU A 147 13.34 3.10 -11.57
CA LEU A 147 12.54 2.89 -10.34
C LEU A 147 13.31 3.27 -9.08
N GLY A 148 14.62 2.99 -9.02
CA GLY A 148 15.48 3.41 -7.92
C GLY A 148 15.54 4.93 -7.77
N SER A 149 15.70 5.64 -8.89
CA SER A 149 15.75 7.11 -8.90
C SER A 149 14.41 7.73 -8.55
N LEU A 150 13.32 7.21 -9.11
CA LEU A 150 11.95 7.68 -8.82
C LEU A 150 11.59 7.50 -7.35
N TRP A 151 12.00 6.39 -6.73
CA TRP A 151 11.82 6.16 -5.30
C TRP A 151 12.54 7.21 -4.45
N ILE A 152 13.82 7.50 -4.73
CA ILE A 152 14.58 8.53 -4.00
C ILE A 152 13.87 9.89 -4.14
N ILE A 153 13.46 10.26 -5.36
CA ILE A 153 12.73 11.50 -5.61
C ILE A 153 11.43 11.53 -4.80
N ALA A 154 10.67 10.44 -4.79
CA ALA A 154 9.44 10.34 -4.01
C ALA A 154 9.70 10.57 -2.51
N VAL A 155 10.74 9.95 -1.94
CA VAL A 155 11.12 10.14 -0.53
C VAL A 155 11.33 11.63 -0.22
N PHE A 156 12.14 12.34 -1.02
CA PHE A 156 12.45 13.75 -0.78
C PHE A 156 11.24 14.67 -1.00
N ARG A 157 10.39 14.36 -1.98
CA ARG A 157 9.16 15.13 -2.22
C ARG A 157 8.17 14.96 -1.07
N TYR A 158 7.98 13.73 -0.57
CA TYR A 158 7.10 13.49 0.57
C TYR A 158 7.64 14.04 1.90
N LEU A 159 8.96 14.13 2.09
CA LEU A 159 9.54 14.79 3.26
C LEU A 159 9.11 16.24 3.41
N LYS A 160 8.85 16.94 2.30
CA LYS A 160 8.38 18.34 2.26
C LYS A 160 6.88 18.49 2.44
N THR A 161 6.13 17.39 2.40
CA THR A 161 4.66 17.43 2.43
C THR A 161 4.13 17.94 3.76
N GLY A 162 4.73 17.59 4.90
CA GLY A 162 4.21 17.98 6.21
C GLY A 162 4.05 19.49 6.40
N GLU A 163 5.06 20.27 6.03
CA GLU A 163 5.03 21.73 6.13
C GLU A 163 4.00 22.34 5.17
N ARG A 164 3.94 21.84 3.93
CA ARG A 164 2.93 22.27 2.94
C ARG A 164 1.52 21.96 3.43
N SER A 165 1.30 20.75 3.95
CA SER A 165 0.01 20.31 4.47
C SER A 165 -0.43 21.13 5.68
N GLN A 166 0.49 21.48 6.57
CA GLN A 166 0.21 22.39 7.68
C GLN A 166 -0.23 23.77 7.17
N PHE A 167 0.54 24.34 6.23
CA PHE A 167 0.18 25.62 5.61
C PHE A 167 -1.22 25.59 4.99
N TRP A 168 -1.54 24.55 4.22
CA TRP A 168 -2.87 24.43 3.61
C TRP A 168 -3.99 24.30 4.64
N LYS A 169 -3.77 23.53 5.71
CA LYS A 169 -4.75 23.34 6.78
C LYS A 169 -5.00 24.62 7.59
N GLU A 170 -3.96 25.40 7.85
CA GLU A 170 -4.03 26.63 8.65
C GLU A 170 -4.41 27.87 7.81
N SER A 171 -4.22 27.82 6.48
CA SER A 171 -4.49 28.96 5.59
C SER A 171 -5.98 29.15 5.27
N GLU A 172 -6.39 30.41 5.13
CA GLU A 172 -7.72 30.81 4.63
C GLU A 172 -8.00 30.22 3.24
N ARG A 173 -6.98 30.17 2.36
CA ARG A 173 -7.08 29.59 1.01
C ARG A 173 -7.45 28.10 1.05
N GLY A 174 -6.88 27.35 1.99
CA GLY A 174 -7.21 25.93 2.15
C GLY A 174 -8.61 25.71 2.72
N GLN A 175 -9.07 26.57 3.62
CA GLN A 175 -10.45 26.53 4.12
C GLN A 175 -11.47 26.81 3.00
N ILE A 176 -11.22 27.82 2.16
CA ILE A 176 -12.07 28.13 0.99
C ILE A 176 -12.12 26.93 0.02
N LEU A 177 -10.96 26.33 -0.26
CA LEU A 177 -10.89 25.17 -1.16
C LEU A 177 -11.62 23.96 -0.56
N GLN A 178 -11.46 23.71 0.74
CA GLN A 178 -12.17 22.64 1.44
C GLN A 178 -13.68 22.82 1.34
N GLN A 179 -14.20 24.02 1.60
CA GLN A 179 -15.62 24.32 1.48
C GLN A 179 -16.13 24.02 0.05
N ARG A 180 -15.40 24.44 -0.98
CA ARG A 180 -15.76 24.18 -2.38
C ARG A 180 -15.73 22.68 -2.72
N LEU A 181 -14.67 21.98 -2.33
CA LEU A 181 -14.52 20.55 -2.60
C LEU A 181 -15.58 19.73 -1.87
N THR A 182 -15.94 20.09 -0.64
CA THR A 182 -17.00 19.41 0.11
C THR A 182 -18.37 19.59 -0.55
N VAL A 183 -18.64 20.75 -1.14
CA VAL A 183 -19.87 20.96 -1.93
C VAL A 183 -19.88 20.07 -3.19
N VAL A 184 -18.77 20.00 -3.92
CA VAL A 184 -18.68 19.23 -5.19
C VAL A 184 -18.68 17.72 -4.94
N LEU A 185 -17.85 17.24 -4.01
CA LEU A 185 -17.64 15.82 -3.75
C LEU A 185 -18.62 15.24 -2.74
N LYS A 186 -19.50 16.07 -2.17
CA LYS A 186 -20.46 15.72 -1.09
C LYS A 186 -19.82 14.97 0.09
N THR A 187 -18.51 15.12 0.26
CA THR A 187 -17.71 14.42 1.27
C THR A 187 -16.71 15.40 1.87
N PRO A 188 -16.47 15.35 3.19
CA PRO A 188 -15.48 16.21 3.82
C PRO A 188 -14.08 15.82 3.30
N VAL A 189 -13.39 16.77 2.68
CA VAL A 189 -12.01 16.60 2.22
C VAL A 189 -11.11 17.35 3.18
N ASP A 190 -10.09 16.69 3.72
CA ASP A 190 -9.06 17.37 4.52
C ASP A 190 -8.17 18.20 3.59
N ALA A 191 -8.14 19.53 3.77
CA ALA A 191 -7.26 20.43 3.02
C ALA A 191 -5.77 20.04 3.17
N GLY A 192 -5.38 19.48 4.31
CA GLY A 192 -4.03 18.97 4.56
C GLY A 192 -3.67 17.78 3.67
N SER A 193 -4.64 17.07 3.09
CA SER A 193 -4.41 15.94 2.17
C SER A 193 -4.00 16.37 0.77
N LEU A 194 -4.31 17.61 0.37
CA LEU A 194 -4.11 18.11 -0.99
C LEU A 194 -2.64 18.08 -1.41
N PRO A 195 -1.66 18.55 -0.60
CA PRO A 195 -0.26 18.44 -0.97
C PRO A 195 0.15 16.99 -1.22
N THR A 196 -0.25 16.05 -0.37
CA THR A 196 0.03 14.62 -0.58
C THR A 196 -0.52 14.11 -1.90
N LEU A 197 -1.75 14.49 -2.27
CA LEU A 197 -2.35 14.14 -3.55
C LEU A 197 -1.58 14.75 -4.74
N LEU A 198 -1.23 16.03 -4.67
CA LEU A 198 -0.46 16.71 -5.71
C LEU A 198 0.92 16.10 -5.87
N GLU A 199 1.61 15.78 -4.78
CA GLU A 199 2.90 15.08 -4.82
C GLU A 199 2.76 13.72 -5.52
N THR A 200 1.67 12.99 -5.23
CA THR A 200 1.37 11.69 -5.84
C THR A 200 1.14 11.81 -7.35
N ILE A 201 0.32 12.78 -7.78
CA ILE A 201 0.04 13.06 -9.19
C ILE A 201 1.32 13.44 -9.92
N LEU A 202 2.11 14.34 -9.36
CA LEU A 202 3.35 14.83 -9.97
C LEU A 202 4.41 13.72 -10.11
N ILE A 203 4.60 12.87 -9.09
CA ILE A 203 5.53 11.74 -9.19
C ILE A 203 5.06 10.74 -10.24
N THR A 204 3.75 10.45 -10.27
CA THR A 204 3.15 9.53 -11.24
C THR A 204 3.28 10.03 -12.66
N SER A 205 2.88 11.27 -12.92
CA SER A 205 2.92 11.88 -14.26
C SER A 205 4.36 12.05 -14.75
N MET A 206 5.28 12.48 -13.88
CA MET A 206 6.71 12.54 -14.19
C MET A 206 7.25 11.16 -14.56
N GLY A 207 6.93 10.12 -13.77
CA GLY A 207 7.38 8.76 -14.06
C GLY A 207 6.84 8.24 -15.40
N MET A 208 5.55 8.43 -15.67
CA MET A 208 4.94 8.03 -16.95
C MET A 208 5.54 8.78 -18.15
N LEU A 209 5.75 10.10 -18.00
CA LEU A 209 6.37 10.93 -19.04
C LEU A 209 7.80 10.47 -19.36
N ILE A 210 8.61 10.18 -18.34
CA ILE A 210 9.99 9.70 -18.53
C ILE A 210 10.02 8.36 -19.25
N VAL A 211 9.11 7.44 -18.93
CA VAL A 211 9.01 6.15 -19.64
C VAL A 211 8.61 6.37 -21.11
N ALA A 212 7.65 7.27 -21.38
CA ALA A 212 7.23 7.61 -22.74
C ALA A 212 8.38 8.25 -23.55
N VAL A 213 9.11 9.20 -22.97
CA VAL A 213 10.29 9.81 -23.59
C VAL A 213 11.39 8.76 -23.83
N GLY A 214 11.63 7.87 -22.87
CA GLY A 214 12.57 6.75 -23.04
C GLY A 214 12.17 5.82 -24.19
N ALA A 215 10.88 5.50 -24.31
CA ALA A 215 10.36 4.69 -25.40
C ALA A 215 10.56 5.35 -26.78
N LEU A 216 10.31 6.65 -26.88
CA LEU A 216 10.54 7.44 -28.10
C LEU A 216 12.02 7.48 -28.49
N LEU A 217 12.91 7.73 -27.52
CA LEU A 217 14.36 7.74 -27.75
C LEU A 217 14.89 6.37 -28.18
N THR A 218 14.37 5.29 -27.58
CA THR A 218 14.72 3.95 -28.01
C THR A 218 14.30 3.68 -29.45
N ALA A 219 13.11 4.14 -29.85
CA ALA A 219 12.59 3.94 -31.20
C ALA A 219 13.38 4.75 -32.24
N SER A 220 13.84 5.96 -31.91
CA SER A 220 14.52 6.85 -32.86
C SER A 220 16.04 6.66 -32.93
N ALA A 221 16.69 6.37 -31.81
CA ALA A 221 18.15 6.36 -31.68
C ALA A 221 18.71 5.06 -31.07
N GLY A 222 17.87 4.03 -30.94
CA GLY A 222 18.27 2.70 -30.49
C GLY A 222 18.27 2.51 -28.97
N ILE A 223 18.50 1.28 -28.52
CA ILE A 223 18.30 0.87 -27.13
C ILE A 223 19.11 1.69 -26.11
N TYR A 224 20.35 2.07 -26.45
CA TYR A 224 21.21 2.87 -25.57
C TYR A 224 20.67 4.29 -25.34
N ALA A 225 20.02 4.90 -26.34
CA ALA A 225 19.39 6.21 -26.17
C ALA A 225 18.24 6.15 -25.14
N GLY A 226 17.59 4.99 -25.01
CA GLY A 226 16.58 4.75 -23.98
C GLY A 226 17.10 4.84 -22.54
N LEU A 227 18.40 4.65 -22.30
CA LEU A 227 19.00 4.80 -20.96
C LEU A 227 19.10 6.26 -20.52
N PHE A 228 19.18 7.20 -21.46
CA PHE A 228 19.44 8.61 -21.16
C PHE A 228 18.45 9.21 -20.15
N PRO A 229 17.12 9.04 -20.28
CA PRO A 229 16.18 9.56 -19.29
C PRO A 229 16.34 8.94 -17.89
N ALA A 230 16.70 7.65 -17.81
CA ALA A 230 16.92 6.97 -16.53
C ALA A 230 18.20 7.47 -15.84
N ILE A 231 19.26 7.73 -16.61
CA ILE A 231 20.51 8.33 -16.11
C ILE A 231 20.24 9.76 -15.63
N LEU A 232 19.54 10.57 -16.42
CA LEU A 232 19.18 11.94 -16.05
C LEU A 232 18.38 11.97 -14.73
N LEU A 233 17.42 11.04 -14.59
CA LEU A 233 16.64 10.91 -13.37
C LEU A 233 17.50 10.50 -12.17
N LEU A 234 18.47 9.61 -12.35
CA LEU A 234 19.42 9.22 -11.33
C LEU A 234 20.29 10.41 -10.91
N THR A 235 20.83 11.16 -11.86
CA THR A 235 21.63 12.36 -11.58
C THR A 235 20.81 13.36 -10.77
N TYR A 236 19.54 13.57 -11.13
CA TYR A 236 18.64 14.42 -10.36
C TYR A 236 18.37 13.88 -8.94
N ALA A 237 18.14 12.58 -8.79
CA ALA A 237 17.94 11.93 -7.49
C ALA A 237 19.18 12.05 -6.58
N ILE A 238 20.38 11.85 -7.15
CA ILE A 238 21.65 12.05 -6.45
C ILE A 238 21.82 13.51 -6.05
N TRP A 239 21.53 14.45 -6.95
CA TRP A 239 21.56 15.88 -6.66
C TRP A 239 20.62 16.25 -5.50
N LEU A 240 19.42 15.69 -5.43
CA LEU A 240 18.50 15.88 -4.29
C LEU A 240 19.11 15.40 -2.97
N ILE A 241 19.80 14.25 -2.96
CA ILE A 241 20.47 13.71 -1.77
C ILE A 241 21.57 14.65 -1.26
N PHE A 242 22.27 15.35 -2.14
CA PHE A 242 23.35 16.26 -1.75
C PHE A 242 22.85 17.65 -1.38
N VAL A 243 21.96 18.22 -2.19
CA VAL A 243 21.51 19.61 -2.03
C VAL A 243 20.37 19.74 -1.02
N GLN A 244 19.45 18.78 -0.96
CA GLN A 244 18.26 18.88 -0.10
C GLN A 244 18.42 18.16 1.25
N ARG A 245 19.66 18.01 1.73
CA ARG A 245 19.91 17.45 3.08
C ARG A 245 19.22 18.25 4.17
N GLU A 246 19.02 19.54 3.95
CA GLU A 246 18.31 20.46 4.85
C GLU A 246 16.80 20.21 4.91
N ALA A 247 16.23 19.38 4.01
CA ALA A 247 14.84 18.94 4.11
C ALA A 247 14.66 17.79 5.12
N LEU A 248 15.74 17.11 5.54
CA LEU A 248 15.68 15.96 6.46
C LEU A 248 15.10 16.31 7.85
N PRO A 249 15.31 17.50 8.44
CA PRO A 249 14.59 17.93 9.64
C PRO A 249 13.06 17.99 9.48
N GLN A 250 12.54 18.19 8.26
CA GLN A 250 11.08 18.16 8.01
C GLN A 250 10.49 16.76 8.22
N TYR A 251 11.32 15.72 8.32
CA TYR A 251 10.92 14.38 8.71
C TYR A 251 10.01 14.35 9.94
N TYR A 252 10.31 15.15 10.97
CA TYR A 252 9.53 15.18 12.20
C TYR A 252 8.14 15.81 11.97
N ARG A 253 8.06 16.92 11.23
CA ARG A 253 6.80 17.59 10.88
C ARG A 253 5.93 16.70 10.00
N THR A 254 6.52 16.07 8.99
CA THR A 254 5.84 15.15 8.08
C THR A 254 5.32 13.91 8.80
N ASN A 255 6.08 13.37 9.77
CA ASN A 255 5.57 12.30 10.63
C ASN A 255 4.39 12.74 11.48
N ALA A 256 4.44 13.94 12.07
CA ALA A 256 3.34 14.47 12.87
C ALA A 256 2.07 14.62 12.03
N PHE A 257 2.21 15.20 10.83
CA PHE A 257 1.12 15.30 9.86
C PHE A 257 0.54 13.93 9.49
N PHE A 258 1.33 12.96 9.04
CA PHE A 258 0.80 11.64 8.67
C PHE A 258 0.25 10.87 9.87
N ARG A 259 0.80 11.06 11.07
CA ARG A 259 0.23 10.49 12.29
C ARG A 259 -1.16 11.06 12.57
N GLU A 260 -1.37 12.36 12.35
CA GLU A 260 -2.70 12.97 12.45
C GLU A 260 -3.60 12.49 11.30
N TYR A 261 -3.14 12.60 10.06
CA TYR A 261 -3.90 12.24 8.85
C TYR A 261 -4.41 10.79 8.87
N PHE A 262 -3.57 9.84 9.31
CA PHE A 262 -3.98 8.45 9.49
C PHE A 262 -4.75 8.19 10.80
N ARG A 263 -4.69 9.11 11.79
CA ARG A 263 -5.53 9.09 13.00
C ARG A 263 -6.88 9.79 12.84
N THR A 264 -7.12 10.58 11.79
CA THR A 264 -8.39 11.26 11.56
C THR A 264 -9.58 10.31 11.28
N GLY A 265 -9.44 9.00 11.49
CA GLY A 265 -10.53 8.01 11.65
C GLY A 265 -10.38 7.10 12.90
N LEU A 266 -9.48 7.44 13.83
CA LEU A 266 -9.14 6.70 15.06
C LEU A 266 -9.43 7.48 16.34
N ASP A 267 -9.55 8.82 16.29
CA ASP A 267 -9.71 9.65 17.49
C ASP A 267 -11.13 9.69 18.07
N GLY A 268 -12.04 8.80 17.64
CA GLY A 268 -13.30 8.53 18.35
C GLY A 268 -14.26 9.73 18.48
N LYS A 269 -13.94 10.87 17.84
CA LYS A 269 -14.87 11.98 17.57
C LYS A 269 -15.64 11.74 16.27
N GLU A 270 -15.90 10.49 15.95
CA GLU A 270 -17.04 10.17 15.10
C GLU A 270 -18.26 10.42 15.98
N ASP A 271 -19.23 11.21 15.52
CA ASP A 271 -20.61 10.94 15.93
C ASP A 271 -20.79 9.42 15.84
N PRO A 272 -21.33 8.75 16.87
CA PRO A 272 -21.50 7.31 16.82
C PRO A 272 -22.41 6.98 15.64
N VAL A 273 -21.83 6.71 14.49
CA VAL A 273 -22.52 6.13 13.35
C VAL A 273 -22.77 4.72 13.81
N SER A 274 -23.95 4.48 14.37
CA SER A 274 -24.44 3.16 14.67
C SER A 274 -24.57 2.42 13.36
N VAL A 275 -23.53 1.70 12.96
CA VAL A 275 -23.61 0.80 11.80
C VAL A 275 -24.52 -0.35 12.21
N ASN A 276 -25.70 -0.42 11.61
CA ASN A 276 -26.65 -1.48 11.93
C ASN A 276 -26.14 -2.82 11.38
N VAL A 277 -26.26 -3.88 12.16
CA VAL A 277 -25.82 -5.24 11.77
C VAL A 277 -26.57 -5.71 10.51
N GLU A 278 -27.79 -5.21 10.32
CA GLU A 278 -28.66 -5.45 9.19
C GLU A 278 -28.12 -4.91 7.87
N GLU A 279 -27.24 -3.89 7.90
CA GLU A 279 -26.60 -3.31 6.71
C GLU A 279 -25.64 -4.31 6.02
N LEU A 280 -25.22 -5.37 6.72
CA LEU A 280 -24.45 -6.49 6.16
C LEU A 280 -25.35 -7.48 5.40
N TRP A 281 -26.09 -6.98 4.40
CA TRP A 281 -27.08 -7.76 3.64
C TRP A 281 -26.47 -8.96 2.89
N TRP A 282 -25.22 -8.85 2.44
CA TRP A 282 -24.49 -9.91 1.74
C TRP A 282 -23.93 -11.01 2.65
N VAL A 283 -24.03 -10.84 3.98
CA VAL A 283 -23.53 -11.78 4.99
C VAL A 283 -24.70 -12.63 5.54
N PRO A 284 -24.54 -13.96 5.69
CA PRO A 284 -25.47 -14.84 6.38
C PRO A 284 -25.79 -14.34 7.78
N ARG A 285 -27.08 -14.38 8.16
CA ARG A 285 -27.58 -13.77 9.40
C ARG A 285 -26.79 -14.18 10.64
N ASN A 286 -26.39 -15.44 10.73
CA ASN A 286 -25.63 -16.01 11.84
C ASN A 286 -24.17 -15.53 11.95
N LEU A 287 -23.62 -14.87 10.92
CA LEU A 287 -22.24 -14.37 10.92
C LEU A 287 -22.14 -12.85 11.11
N ARG A 288 -23.24 -12.11 10.95
CA ARG A 288 -23.21 -10.64 10.85
C ARG A 288 -22.64 -9.97 12.09
N ALA A 289 -23.10 -10.39 13.27
CA ALA A 289 -22.70 -9.80 14.55
C ALA A 289 -21.19 -9.95 14.82
N ASP A 290 -20.62 -11.10 14.46
CA ASP A 290 -19.19 -11.39 14.67
C ASP A 290 -18.31 -10.76 13.58
N LEU A 291 -18.84 -10.59 12.37
CA LEU A 291 -18.11 -10.09 11.21
C LEU A 291 -18.04 -8.56 11.21
N LEU A 292 -19.08 -7.86 11.68
CA LEU A 292 -19.14 -6.40 11.78
C LEU A 292 -17.92 -5.78 12.50
N PRO A 293 -17.56 -6.17 13.74
CA PRO A 293 -16.43 -5.56 14.43
C PRO A 293 -15.10 -5.80 13.71
N VAL A 294 -14.96 -6.93 13.00
CA VAL A 294 -13.77 -7.22 12.21
C VAL A 294 -13.67 -6.33 10.98
N LEU A 295 -14.78 -6.13 10.26
CA LEU A 295 -14.82 -5.20 9.13
C LEU A 295 -14.48 -3.78 9.58
N MET A 296 -15.08 -3.30 10.67
CA MET A 296 -14.80 -1.96 11.21
C MET A 296 -13.32 -1.81 11.61
N GLN A 297 -12.73 -2.80 12.27
CA GLN A 297 -11.31 -2.77 12.62
C GLN A 297 -10.39 -2.87 11.40
N MET A 298 -10.78 -3.68 10.41
CA MET A 298 -10.03 -3.81 9.17
C MET A 298 -10.06 -2.49 8.40
N ASP A 299 -11.22 -1.87 8.20
CA ASP A 299 -11.32 -0.61 7.46
C ASP A 299 -10.62 0.55 8.19
N ARG A 300 -10.59 0.53 9.52
CA ARG A 300 -9.81 1.49 10.34
C ARG A 300 -8.30 1.33 10.20
N LYS A 301 -7.79 0.11 10.00
CA LYS A 301 -6.33 -0.18 10.03
C LYS A 301 -5.72 -0.44 8.67
N ILE A 302 -6.51 -0.93 7.73
CA ILE A 302 -6.10 -1.32 6.39
C ILE A 302 -7.15 -0.76 5.44
N PRO A 303 -6.83 0.26 4.62
CA PRO A 303 -7.76 0.81 3.63
C PRO A 303 -7.90 -0.16 2.44
N SER A 304 -8.38 -1.37 2.71
CA SER A 304 -8.43 -2.51 1.79
C SER A 304 -9.24 -2.21 0.54
N SER A 305 -10.34 -1.46 0.67
CA SER A 305 -11.15 -0.98 -0.45
C SER A 305 -10.33 -0.16 -1.44
N ARG A 306 -9.50 0.78 -0.97
CA ARG A 306 -8.67 1.64 -1.83
C ARG A 306 -7.67 0.82 -2.65
N TRP A 307 -7.11 -0.22 -2.06
CA TRP A 307 -6.14 -1.10 -2.72
C TRP A 307 -6.79 -1.91 -3.83
N ILE A 308 -8.01 -2.39 -3.57
CA ILE A 308 -8.77 -3.21 -4.52
C ILE A 308 -9.26 -2.36 -5.69
N TYR A 309 -9.79 -1.16 -5.43
CA TYR A 309 -10.15 -0.22 -6.49
C TYR A 309 -8.94 0.21 -7.32
N ALA A 310 -7.79 0.48 -6.69
CA ALA A 310 -6.56 0.79 -7.41
C ALA A 310 -6.11 -0.38 -8.30
N GLY A 311 -6.16 -1.61 -7.78
CA GLY A 311 -5.82 -2.79 -8.56
C GLY A 311 -6.78 -3.02 -9.73
N HIS A 312 -8.09 -2.81 -9.55
CA HIS A 312 -9.03 -2.78 -10.68
C HIS A 312 -8.67 -1.71 -11.70
N GLY A 313 -8.36 -0.48 -11.27
CA GLY A 313 -7.91 0.58 -12.17
C GLY A 313 -6.69 0.16 -13.00
N VAL A 314 -5.70 -0.48 -12.38
CA VAL A 314 -4.52 -1.03 -13.08
C VAL A 314 -4.93 -2.10 -14.09
N MET A 315 -5.82 -3.02 -13.73
CA MET A 315 -6.31 -4.05 -14.65
C MET A 315 -7.05 -3.44 -15.85
N TRP A 316 -7.81 -2.36 -15.66
CA TRP A 316 -8.52 -1.68 -16.73
C TRP A 316 -7.59 -0.90 -17.65
N ILE A 317 -6.59 -0.23 -17.09
CA ILE A 317 -5.54 0.42 -17.88
C ILE A 317 -4.78 -0.62 -18.71
N LEU A 318 -4.49 -1.79 -18.11
CA LEU A 318 -3.87 -2.89 -18.83
C LEU A 318 -4.78 -3.41 -19.95
N ALA A 319 -6.08 -3.58 -19.70
CA ALA A 319 -7.04 -4.03 -20.70
C ALA A 319 -7.22 -3.05 -21.87
N LEU A 320 -7.14 -1.74 -21.60
CA LEU A 320 -7.14 -0.70 -22.64
C LEU A 320 -6.00 -0.87 -23.66
N GLN A 321 -4.89 -1.52 -23.27
CA GLN A 321 -3.76 -1.77 -24.18
C GLN A 321 -3.93 -3.04 -25.02
N GLN A 322 -5.02 -3.80 -24.83
CA GLN A 322 -5.29 -5.06 -25.51
C GLN A 322 -4.09 -6.04 -25.51
N PRO A 323 -3.48 -6.32 -24.34
CA PRO A 323 -2.36 -7.26 -24.28
C PRO A 323 -2.82 -8.67 -24.64
N GLY A 324 -1.88 -9.51 -25.06
CA GLY A 324 -2.17 -10.92 -25.36
C GLY A 324 -2.87 -11.62 -24.18
N ARG A 325 -3.71 -12.61 -24.51
CA ARG A 325 -4.54 -13.36 -23.54
C ARG A 325 -3.75 -13.89 -22.34
N SER A 326 -2.55 -14.42 -22.56
CA SER A 326 -1.69 -14.97 -21.50
C SER A 326 -1.27 -13.91 -20.47
N VAL A 327 -0.92 -12.71 -20.93
CA VAL A 327 -0.52 -11.59 -20.07
C VAL A 327 -1.72 -11.10 -19.24
N MET A 328 -2.89 -10.99 -19.85
CA MET A 328 -4.12 -10.59 -19.15
C MET A 328 -4.50 -11.61 -18.06
N LEU A 329 -4.45 -12.91 -18.39
CA LEU A 329 -4.70 -14.00 -17.45
C LEU A 329 -3.73 -14.00 -16.27
N ALA A 330 -2.43 -13.84 -16.55
CA ALA A 330 -1.40 -13.78 -15.52
C ALA A 330 -1.58 -12.56 -14.61
N ALA A 331 -1.93 -11.39 -15.17
CA ALA A 331 -2.20 -10.18 -14.41
C ALA A 331 -3.44 -10.33 -13.51
N TRP A 332 -4.54 -10.91 -14.01
CA TRP A 332 -5.71 -11.21 -13.20
C TRP A 332 -5.38 -12.22 -12.08
N ALA A 333 -4.69 -13.32 -12.39
CA ALA A 333 -4.29 -14.31 -11.40
C ALA A 333 -3.42 -13.67 -10.29
N LEU A 334 -2.46 -12.83 -10.67
CA LEU A 334 -1.63 -12.07 -9.73
C LEU A 334 -2.49 -11.17 -8.85
N PHE A 335 -3.38 -10.39 -9.45
CA PHE A 335 -4.25 -9.48 -8.72
C PHE A 335 -5.11 -10.24 -7.70
N LEU A 336 -5.68 -11.38 -8.08
CA LEU A 336 -6.50 -12.22 -7.20
C LEU A 336 -5.69 -12.81 -6.04
N VAL A 337 -4.43 -13.21 -6.24
CA VAL A 337 -3.56 -13.68 -5.16
C VAL A 337 -3.20 -12.54 -4.21
N VAL A 338 -2.76 -11.40 -4.75
CA VAL A 338 -2.36 -10.21 -3.98
C VAL A 338 -3.54 -9.65 -3.18
N HIS A 339 -4.75 -9.75 -3.71
CA HIS A 339 -5.99 -9.36 -3.05
C HIS A 339 -6.16 -10.02 -1.67
N HIS A 340 -5.62 -11.22 -1.44
CA HIS A 340 -5.76 -11.90 -0.15
C HIS A 340 -4.72 -11.46 0.91
N ILE A 341 -3.71 -10.67 0.55
CA ILE A 341 -2.65 -10.21 1.48
C ILE A 341 -3.21 -9.41 2.67
N PRO A 342 -4.13 -8.42 2.49
CA PRO A 342 -4.77 -7.72 3.61
C PRO A 342 -5.36 -8.66 4.66
N MET A 343 -5.87 -9.82 4.23
CA MET A 343 -6.46 -10.79 5.13
C MET A 343 -5.44 -11.48 6.02
N LEU A 344 -4.24 -11.77 5.51
CA LEU A 344 -3.15 -12.28 6.33
C LEU A 344 -2.80 -11.28 7.45
N ILE A 345 -2.94 -9.99 7.19
CA ILE A 345 -2.71 -8.92 8.17
C ILE A 345 -3.80 -8.91 9.25
N THR A 346 -5.06 -9.23 8.92
CA THR A 346 -6.16 -9.33 9.92
C THR A 346 -5.96 -10.39 11.00
N SER A 347 -5.01 -11.32 10.80
CA SER A 347 -4.64 -12.30 11.82
C SER A 347 -3.84 -11.72 12.98
N GLY A 348 -3.38 -10.47 12.88
CA GLY A 348 -2.62 -9.80 13.93
C GLY A 348 -3.46 -9.49 15.17
N GLU A 349 -2.84 -9.59 16.36
CA GLU A 349 -3.46 -9.23 17.65
C GLU A 349 -4.00 -7.79 17.69
N SER A 350 -3.51 -6.92 16.81
CA SER A 350 -4.00 -5.56 16.69
C SER A 350 -5.40 -5.47 16.08
N ILE A 351 -5.79 -6.36 15.18
CA ILE A 351 -7.11 -6.33 14.51
C ILE A 351 -8.09 -7.22 15.25
N LEU A 352 -7.68 -8.45 15.57
CA LEU A 352 -8.51 -9.40 16.29
C LEU A 352 -7.70 -10.04 17.43
N PRO A 353 -7.79 -9.51 18.66
CA PRO A 353 -7.13 -10.09 19.81
C PRO A 353 -7.54 -11.55 20.01
N ALA A 354 -6.57 -12.44 20.29
CA ALA A 354 -6.83 -13.87 20.40
C ALA A 354 -7.80 -14.22 21.54
N TRP A 355 -7.90 -13.40 22.59
CA TRP A 355 -8.90 -13.57 23.65
C TRP A 355 -10.32 -13.27 23.13
N PHE A 356 -10.48 -12.19 22.36
CA PHE A 356 -11.78 -11.77 21.81
C PHE A 356 -12.28 -12.77 20.77
N ALA A 357 -11.38 -13.25 19.90
CA ALA A 357 -11.69 -14.32 18.97
C ALA A 357 -12.19 -15.58 19.70
N ARG A 358 -11.48 -16.02 20.74
CA ARG A 358 -11.89 -17.21 21.52
C ARG A 358 -13.22 -17.03 22.24
N TRP A 359 -13.56 -15.81 22.64
CA TRP A 359 -14.81 -15.52 23.32
C TRP A 359 -16.02 -15.59 22.38
N LEU A 360 -15.87 -15.11 21.15
CA LEU A 360 -16.97 -15.09 20.17
C LEU A 360 -17.18 -16.41 19.43
N GLY A 361 -16.17 -17.28 19.30
CA GLY A 361 -16.39 -18.53 18.59
C GLY A 361 -15.21 -19.49 18.48
N SER A 362 -15.50 -20.66 17.91
CA SER A 362 -14.50 -21.71 17.66
C SER A 362 -13.52 -21.32 16.55
N PRO A 363 -12.34 -21.97 16.45
CA PRO A 363 -11.41 -21.72 15.35
C PRO A 363 -12.04 -21.93 13.96
N PHE A 364 -12.93 -22.91 13.82
CA PHE A 364 -13.64 -23.17 12.57
C PHE A 364 -14.60 -22.02 12.22
N HIS A 365 -15.34 -21.49 13.20
CA HIS A 365 -16.18 -20.30 13.02
C HIS A 365 -15.38 -19.12 12.48
N TRP A 366 -14.17 -18.91 13.01
CA TRP A 366 -13.27 -17.88 12.51
C TRP A 366 -12.72 -18.14 11.11
N ILE A 367 -12.48 -19.39 10.72
CA ILE A 367 -12.14 -19.72 9.33
C ILE A 367 -13.30 -19.30 8.41
N VAL A 368 -14.54 -19.59 8.78
CA VAL A 368 -15.73 -19.22 8.00
C VAL A 368 -15.89 -17.70 7.91
N ILE A 369 -15.84 -16.97 9.04
CA ILE A 369 -15.91 -15.49 9.04
C ILE A 369 -14.84 -14.90 8.11
N ARG A 370 -13.61 -15.40 8.21
CA ARG A 370 -12.47 -14.89 7.43
C ARG A 370 -12.60 -15.19 5.94
N PHE A 371 -13.10 -16.35 5.58
CA PHE A 371 -13.43 -16.68 4.20
C PHE A 371 -14.51 -15.74 3.66
N TRP A 372 -15.54 -15.45 4.46
CA TRP A 372 -16.64 -14.58 4.06
C TRP A 372 -16.24 -13.11 3.88
N ILE A 373 -15.33 -12.60 4.71
CA ILE A 373 -14.75 -11.26 4.52
C ILE A 373 -14.12 -11.11 3.12
N GLN A 374 -13.59 -12.18 2.54
CA GLN A 374 -13.03 -12.15 1.18
C GLN A 374 -14.12 -12.08 0.11
N MET A 375 -15.22 -12.81 0.31
CA MET A 375 -16.32 -12.90 -0.65
C MET A 375 -16.97 -11.55 -0.97
N ARG A 376 -16.81 -10.53 -0.10
CA ARG A 376 -17.35 -9.18 -0.33
C ARG A 376 -16.91 -8.56 -1.67
N TRP A 377 -15.75 -8.96 -2.20
CA TRP A 377 -15.20 -8.41 -3.45
C TRP A 377 -15.48 -9.29 -4.66
N LEU A 378 -16.00 -10.50 -4.47
CA LEU A 378 -16.22 -11.46 -5.54
C LEU A 378 -17.10 -10.88 -6.66
N LEU A 379 -18.21 -10.23 -6.28
CA LEU A 379 -19.12 -9.61 -7.24
C LEU A 379 -18.42 -8.51 -8.04
N LEU A 380 -17.68 -7.62 -7.37
CA LEU A 380 -16.93 -6.54 -8.04
C LEU A 380 -15.89 -7.12 -9.01
N ILE A 381 -15.19 -8.18 -8.60
CA ILE A 381 -14.20 -8.87 -9.44
C ILE A 381 -14.85 -9.46 -10.68
N VAL A 382 -15.92 -10.23 -10.52
CA VAL A 382 -16.66 -10.85 -11.64
C VAL A 382 -17.18 -9.80 -12.59
N VAL A 383 -17.84 -8.75 -12.08
CA VAL A 383 -18.36 -7.65 -12.90
C VAL A 383 -17.24 -6.93 -13.62
N SER A 384 -16.09 -6.70 -12.96
CA SER A 384 -14.94 -6.03 -13.57
C SER A 384 -14.35 -6.84 -14.73
N ILE A 385 -14.13 -8.15 -14.55
CA ILE A 385 -13.64 -9.04 -15.62
C ILE A 385 -14.65 -9.09 -16.77
N PHE A 386 -15.93 -9.24 -16.45
CA PHE A 386 -17.00 -9.32 -17.44
C PHE A 386 -17.13 -8.03 -18.27
N LEU A 387 -17.11 -6.87 -17.61
CA LEU A 387 -17.16 -5.58 -18.31
C LEU A 387 -15.93 -5.36 -19.19
N GLN A 388 -14.74 -5.76 -18.73
CA GLN A 388 -13.54 -5.72 -19.58
C GLN A 388 -13.69 -6.60 -20.81
N GLN A 389 -14.25 -7.80 -20.65
CA GLN A 389 -14.54 -8.70 -21.77
C GLN A 389 -15.54 -8.11 -22.75
N MET A 390 -16.61 -7.48 -22.26
CA MET A 390 -17.60 -6.84 -23.12
C MET A 390 -17.04 -5.64 -23.89
N ILE A 391 -16.18 -4.83 -23.28
CA ILE A 391 -15.71 -3.57 -23.86
C ILE A 391 -14.50 -3.78 -24.78
N PHE A 392 -13.57 -4.65 -24.42
CA PHE A 392 -12.26 -4.78 -25.09
C PHE A 392 -12.10 -6.09 -25.87
N GLY A 393 -13.21 -6.72 -26.29
CA GLY A 393 -13.28 -8.07 -26.87
C GLY A 393 -12.08 -8.50 -27.74
N GLU A 394 -11.69 -9.77 -27.58
CA GLU A 394 -10.55 -10.53 -28.15
C GLU A 394 -9.30 -10.67 -27.25
N ALA A 395 -8.93 -9.65 -26.47
CA ALA A 395 -7.85 -9.75 -25.47
C ALA A 395 -8.32 -10.31 -24.10
N SER A 396 -9.61 -10.59 -23.96
CA SER A 396 -10.27 -10.82 -22.69
C SER A 396 -10.37 -12.29 -22.30
N VAL A 397 -10.19 -12.53 -21.00
CA VAL A 397 -10.44 -13.76 -20.25
C VAL A 397 -11.69 -14.49 -20.77
N SER A 398 -11.55 -15.72 -21.29
CA SER A 398 -12.70 -16.53 -21.73
C SER A 398 -13.56 -16.97 -20.54
N THR A 399 -14.78 -17.47 -20.79
CA THR A 399 -15.62 -18.01 -19.70
C THR A 399 -14.94 -19.15 -18.95
N GLN A 400 -14.15 -19.98 -19.64
CA GLN A 400 -13.34 -21.02 -19.00
C GLN A 400 -12.25 -20.42 -18.11
N ASP A 401 -11.56 -19.39 -18.60
CA ASP A 401 -10.53 -18.68 -17.82
C ASP A 401 -11.14 -18.00 -16.58
N LEU A 402 -12.36 -17.46 -16.69
CA LEU A 402 -13.10 -16.90 -15.56
C LEU A 402 -13.36 -17.98 -14.51
N VAL A 403 -13.83 -19.17 -14.90
CA VAL A 403 -14.03 -20.29 -13.97
C VAL A 403 -12.72 -20.69 -13.28
N VAL A 404 -11.61 -20.76 -14.03
CA VAL A 404 -10.28 -21.07 -13.48
C VAL A 404 -9.84 -20.01 -12.48
N LEU A 405 -9.96 -18.73 -12.84
CA LEU A 405 -9.60 -17.59 -11.98
C LEU A 405 -10.45 -17.54 -10.71
N LEU A 406 -11.76 -17.76 -10.82
CA LEU A 406 -12.68 -17.80 -9.69
C LEU A 406 -12.40 -19.00 -8.78
N THR A 407 -12.15 -20.18 -9.34
CA THR A 407 -11.77 -21.36 -8.57
C THR A 407 -10.45 -21.13 -7.83
N GLY A 408 -9.47 -20.51 -8.50
CA GLY A 408 -8.21 -20.10 -7.89
C GLY A 408 -8.41 -19.10 -6.75
N TYR A 409 -9.21 -18.06 -6.96
CA TYR A 409 -9.55 -17.06 -5.95
C TYR A 409 -10.21 -17.68 -4.72
N LEU A 410 -11.21 -18.54 -4.91
CA LEU A 410 -11.89 -19.21 -3.81
C LEU A 410 -10.94 -20.16 -3.06
N SER A 411 -10.08 -20.87 -3.78
CA SER A 411 -9.09 -21.79 -3.19
C SER A 411 -8.04 -21.06 -2.36
N VAL A 412 -7.48 -19.97 -2.88
CA VAL A 412 -6.51 -19.14 -2.15
C VAL A 412 -7.17 -18.45 -0.96
N GLY A 413 -8.41 -17.97 -1.12
CA GLY A 413 -9.21 -17.40 -0.04
C GLY A 413 -9.46 -18.40 1.09
N ALA A 414 -9.87 -19.63 0.76
CA ALA A 414 -10.06 -20.70 1.72
C ALA A 414 -8.76 -21.08 2.44
N PHE A 415 -7.66 -21.19 1.69
CA PHE A 415 -6.33 -21.46 2.25
C PHE A 415 -5.86 -20.35 3.21
N ALA A 416 -6.02 -19.08 2.82
CA ALA A 416 -5.66 -17.94 3.67
C ALA A 416 -6.52 -17.89 4.94
N ALA A 417 -7.82 -18.15 4.83
CA ALA A 417 -8.73 -18.23 5.97
C ALA A 417 -8.33 -19.37 6.92
N TYR A 418 -8.00 -20.55 6.38
CA TYR A 418 -7.51 -21.70 7.14
C TYR A 418 -6.19 -21.41 7.86
N ALA A 419 -5.18 -20.92 7.12
CA ALA A 419 -3.84 -20.63 7.63
C ALA A 419 -3.90 -19.61 8.79
N THR A 420 -4.74 -18.59 8.66
CA THR A 420 -4.90 -17.59 9.71
C THR A 420 -5.75 -18.13 10.89
N GLY A 421 -6.77 -18.94 10.64
CA GLY A 421 -7.66 -19.49 11.69
C GLY A 421 -6.93 -20.42 12.65
N HIS A 422 -5.93 -21.16 12.18
CA HIS A 422 -5.10 -22.04 13.01
C HIS A 422 -4.29 -21.31 14.09
N HIS A 423 -3.94 -20.04 13.87
CA HIS A 423 -3.22 -19.23 14.87
C HIS A 423 -4.04 -18.95 16.15
N LEU A 424 -5.35 -19.19 16.13
CA LEU A 424 -6.24 -19.01 17.28
C LEU A 424 -6.32 -20.24 18.20
N ARG A 425 -5.67 -21.37 17.84
CA ARG A 425 -5.60 -22.53 18.72
C ARG A 425 -4.76 -22.20 19.95
N PRO A 426 -5.23 -22.52 21.17
CA PRO A 426 -4.46 -22.28 22.37
C PRO A 426 -3.11 -23.02 22.29
N SER A 427 -2.03 -22.30 22.55
CA SER A 427 -0.77 -22.95 22.92
C SER A 427 -1.06 -23.82 24.15
N LYS A 428 -0.70 -25.10 24.10
CA LYS A 428 -0.83 -26.03 25.25
C LYS A 428 -0.14 -25.49 26.52
N SER A 429 0.74 -24.50 26.39
CA SER A 429 1.44 -23.83 27.50
C SER A 429 0.68 -22.67 28.15
N ALA A 430 -0.43 -22.20 27.59
CA ALA A 430 -1.15 -21.00 28.10
C ALA A 430 -2.21 -21.32 29.16
N TRP A 431 -2.34 -22.60 29.52
CA TRP A 431 -3.26 -23.12 30.55
C TRP A 431 -2.52 -23.71 31.75
N ARG A 432 -1.23 -23.39 31.92
CA ARG A 432 -0.46 -23.72 33.13
C ARG A 432 -0.13 -22.46 33.90
#